data_AF-G0WX15-F1
#
_entry.id   AF-G0WX15-F1
#
_cell.length_a   1.000
_cell.length_b   1.000
_cell.length_c   1.000
_cell.angle_alpha   90.00
_cell.angle_beta   90.00
_cell.angle_gamma   90.00
#
_symmetry.space_group_name_H-M   'P 1'
#
loop_
_entity.id
_entity.type
_entity.pdbx_description
1 polymer ?
#
loop_
_entity_poly.entity_id
_entity_poly.type
_entity_poly.pdbx_seq_one_letter_code
_entity_poly.pdbx_strand_id
1 'polypeptide(L)'
;EDCLYLNVYTKHINPDKLRPVMVWIYGGGFQFGEASRELYSPDYLLREDVVIISITYRLGPFGFLCMDDPAFDVPGNAGLKDQVM
;
A
#
# COMPACT_ATOMS: atom_id res chain seq x y z
N GLU A 1 -2.07 -7.24 -12.67
CA GLU A 1 -0.73 -7.77 -12.30
C GLU A 1 0.28 -6.63 -12.15
N ASP A 2 0.31 -5.66 -13.07
CA ASP A 2 1.06 -4.40 -12.87
C ASP A 2 0.30 -3.47 -11.89
N CYS A 3 0.57 -3.61 -10.60
CA CYS A 3 -0.15 -2.88 -9.56
C CYS A 3 0.72 -2.41 -8.38
N LEU A 4 2.04 -2.63 -8.41
CA LEU A 4 2.94 -2.28 -7.30
C LEU A 4 3.33 -0.81 -7.34
N TYR A 5 2.36 0.03 -6.99
CA TYR A 5 2.51 1.49 -6.91
C TYR A 5 2.02 2.00 -5.57
N LEU A 6 2.49 3.18 -5.20
CA LEU A 6 2.03 3.93 -4.04
C LEU A 6 1.74 5.37 -4.43
N ASN A 7 0.87 6.01 -3.66
CA ASN A 7 0.56 7.43 -3.79
C ASN A 7 1.12 8.18 -2.59
N VAL A 8 1.71 9.34 -2.84
CA VAL A 8 2.24 10.23 -1.79
C VAL A 8 1.52 11.57 -1.86
N TYR A 9 0.98 12.01 -0.73
CA TYR A 9 0.27 13.27 -0.60
C TYR A 9 0.86 14.12 0.51
N THR A 10 1.08 15.39 0.23
CA THR A 10 1.51 16.41 1.20
C THR A 10 1.05 17.78 0.73
N LYS A 11 0.75 18.69 1.65
CA LYS A 11 0.43 20.09 1.33
C LYS A 11 1.62 20.87 0.77
N HIS A 12 2.82 20.56 1.25
CA HIS A 12 4.04 21.28 0.88
C HIS A 12 5.17 20.28 0.65
N ILE A 13 5.81 20.37 -0.52
CA ILE A 13 6.90 19.46 -0.93
C ILE A 13 8.23 19.86 -0.28
N ASN A 14 8.40 21.15 0.06
CA ASN A 14 9.60 21.69 0.70
C ASN A 14 9.24 22.30 2.07
N PRO A 15 8.97 21.49 3.11
CA PRO A 15 8.69 22.02 4.43
C PRO A 15 9.98 22.43 5.16
N ASP A 16 9.89 23.45 6.03
CA ASP A 16 11.03 23.90 6.86
C ASP A 16 11.45 22.85 7.91
N LYS A 17 10.54 21.93 8.26
CA LYS A 17 10.75 20.83 9.21
C LYS A 17 10.15 19.53 8.66
N LEU A 18 10.75 18.40 9.03
CA LEU A 18 10.20 17.09 8.70
C LEU A 18 8.83 16.89 9.37
N ARG A 19 7.93 16.20 8.66
CA ARG A 19 6.55 15.96 9.06
C ARG A 19 6.33 14.50 9.47
N PRO A 20 5.34 14.22 10.34
CA PRO A 20 4.86 12.87 10.56
C PRO A 20 4.40 12.24 9.24
N VAL A 21 4.74 10.96 9.05
CA VAL A 21 4.36 10.16 7.88
C VAL A 21 3.32 9.13 8.31
N MET A 22 2.16 9.14 7.66
CA MET A 22 1.09 8.18 7.86
C MET A 22 1.01 7.26 6.65
N VAL A 23 1.23 5.96 6.86
CA VAL A 23 1.13 4.95 5.81
C VAL A 23 -0.19 4.20 5.98
N TRP A 24 -1.02 4.21 4.94
CA TRP A 24 -2.31 3.54 4.90
C TRP A 24 -2.23 2.26 4.06
N ILE A 25 -2.63 1.15 4.68
CA ILE A 25 -2.77 -0.16 4.05
C ILE A 25 -4.26 -0.48 4.02
N TYR A 26 -4.84 -0.53 2.83
CA TYR A 26 -6.27 -0.79 2.70
C TYR A 26 -6.63 -2.24 3.09
N GLY A 27 -7.83 -2.41 3.64
CA GLY A 27 -8.44 -3.70 3.94
C GLY A 27 -9.11 -4.35 2.73
N GLY A 28 -10.03 -5.29 2.97
CA GLY A 28 -10.71 -6.05 1.89
C GLY A 28 -10.34 -7.54 1.85
N GLY A 29 -9.94 -8.08 3.01
CA GLY A 29 -9.74 -9.51 3.20
C GLY A 29 -8.68 -10.13 2.31
N PHE A 30 -7.72 -9.33 1.83
CA PHE A 30 -6.68 -9.72 0.86
C PHE A 30 -7.21 -10.17 -0.51
N GLN A 31 -8.49 -9.96 -0.80
CA GLN A 31 -9.13 -10.40 -2.05
C GLN A 31 -9.48 -9.23 -2.98
N PHE A 32 -9.80 -8.07 -2.41
CA PHE A 32 -10.15 -6.86 -3.13
C PHE A 32 -9.66 -5.63 -2.36
N GLY A 33 -9.61 -4.49 -3.04
CA GLY A 33 -9.15 -3.22 -2.49
C GLY A 33 -8.26 -2.47 -3.48
N GLU A 34 -8.05 -1.19 -3.21
CA GLU A 34 -7.22 -0.30 -4.03
C GLU A 34 -6.71 0.87 -3.19
N ALA A 35 -5.66 1.56 -3.63
CA ALA A 35 -5.13 2.76 -2.97
C ALA A 35 -5.61 4.07 -3.62
N SER A 36 -6.71 4.02 -4.38
CA SER A 36 -7.23 5.13 -5.17
C SER A 36 -7.69 6.30 -4.31
N ARG A 37 -7.65 7.51 -4.87
CA ARG A 37 -8.16 8.70 -4.19
C ARG A 37 -9.68 8.67 -4.05
N GLU A 38 -10.36 8.05 -5.01
CA GLU A 38 -11.81 7.89 -5.06
C GLU A 38 -12.32 7.15 -3.81
N LEU A 39 -11.61 6.10 -3.41
CA LEU A 39 -11.97 5.30 -2.23
C LEU A 39 -11.29 5.80 -0.94
N TYR A 40 -10.04 6.26 -1.03
CA TYR A 40 -9.21 6.66 0.11
C TYR A 40 -8.67 8.08 -0.05
N SER A 41 -9.57 9.06 -0.17
CA SER A 41 -9.18 10.46 -0.35
C SER A 41 -8.36 10.99 0.84
N PRO A 42 -7.20 11.63 0.59
CA PRO A 42 -6.36 12.19 1.65
C PRO A 42 -6.86 13.55 2.17
N ASP A 43 -7.92 14.12 1.58
CA ASP A 43 -8.31 15.52 1.74
C ASP A 43 -8.59 15.95 3.19
N TYR A 44 -9.14 15.05 4.01
CA TYR A 44 -9.39 15.34 5.42
C TYR A 44 -8.10 15.36 6.24
N LEU A 45 -7.22 14.39 6.03
CA LEU A 45 -5.95 14.27 6.76
C LEU A 45 -4.94 15.32 6.30
N LEU A 46 -4.99 15.73 5.03
CA LEU A 46 -4.21 16.85 4.52
C LEU A 46 -4.58 18.17 5.18
N ARG A 47 -5.63 18.27 6.01
CA ARG A 47 -5.86 19.46 6.85
C ARG A 47 -4.80 19.64 7.93
N GLU A 48 -4.12 18.57 8.31
CA GLU A 48 -2.99 18.57 9.23
C GLU A 48 -1.64 18.70 8.48
N ASP A 49 -0.56 18.96 9.23
CA ASP A 49 0.79 19.08 8.68
C ASP A 49 1.49 17.71 8.59
N VAL A 50 0.97 16.83 7.72
CA VAL A 50 1.39 15.42 7.60
C VAL A 50 1.73 15.04 6.15
N VAL A 51 2.49 13.97 5.99
CA VAL A 51 2.64 13.24 4.72
C VAL A 51 1.78 11.99 4.80
N ILE A 52 0.97 11.73 3.78
CA ILE A 52 0.11 10.56 3.69
C ILE A 52 0.61 9.70 2.54
N ILE A 53 0.78 8.41 2.79
CA ILE A 53 1.16 7.43 1.79
C ILE A 53 0.06 6.38 1.76
N SER A 54 -0.53 6.10 0.59
CA SER A 54 -1.38 4.93 0.39
C SER A 54 -0.66 3.96 -0.53
N ILE A 55 -0.57 2.68 -0.11
CA ILE A 55 0.18 1.66 -0.85
C ILE A 55 -0.75 0.64 -1.47
N THR A 56 -0.34 0.10 -2.62
CA THR A 56 -1.00 -1.05 -3.26
C THR A 56 -0.14 -2.29 -3.10
N TYR A 57 -0.79 -3.43 -2.86
CA TYR A 57 -0.14 -4.74 -2.72
C TYR A 57 -0.92 -5.79 -3.49
N ARG A 58 -0.28 -6.89 -3.89
CA ARG A 58 -0.94 -7.96 -4.64
C ARG A 58 -2.05 -8.62 -3.83
N LEU A 59 -3.15 -8.95 -4.50
CA LEU A 59 -4.37 -9.51 -3.92
C LEU A 59 -4.63 -10.92 -4.45
N GLY A 60 -5.49 -11.65 -3.73
CA GLY A 60 -5.95 -12.99 -4.09
C GLY A 60 -4.80 -13.96 -4.34
N PRO A 61 -4.94 -14.88 -5.31
CA PRO A 61 -3.87 -15.83 -5.65
C PRO A 61 -2.54 -15.15 -6.01
N PHE A 62 -2.57 -13.98 -6.66
CA PHE A 62 -1.34 -13.27 -7.02
C PHE A 62 -0.54 -12.76 -5.82
N GLY A 63 -1.22 -12.47 -4.69
CA GLY A 63 -0.57 -12.07 -3.45
C GLY A 63 -0.33 -13.22 -2.48
N PHE A 64 -1.14 -14.27 -2.52
CA PHE A 64 -1.24 -15.22 -1.41
C PHE A 64 -1.29 -16.69 -1.81
N LEU A 65 -1.08 -17.03 -3.09
CA LEU A 65 -0.84 -18.42 -3.48
C LEU A 65 0.39 -18.95 -2.74
N CYS A 66 0.26 -20.16 -2.18
CA CYS A 66 1.32 -20.86 -1.47
C CYS A 66 1.40 -22.29 -2.03
N MET A 67 2.61 -22.74 -2.34
CA MET A 67 2.90 -24.11 -2.75
C MET A 67 3.93 -24.70 -1.79
N ASP A 68 3.61 -25.86 -1.22
CA ASP A 68 4.46 -26.52 -0.24
C ASP A 68 5.70 -27.16 -0.89
N ASP A 69 5.63 -27.48 -2.18
CA ASP A 69 6.75 -28.03 -2.93
C ASP A 69 7.79 -26.93 -3.20
N PRO A 70 9.01 -27.04 -2.62
CA PRO A 70 10.06 -26.05 -2.79
C PRO A 70 10.52 -25.86 -4.24
N ALA A 71 10.24 -26.83 -5.13
CA ALA A 71 10.62 -26.74 -6.54
C ALA A 71 9.96 -25.56 -7.27
N PHE A 72 8.82 -25.05 -6.77
CA PHE A 72 8.10 -23.95 -7.40
C PHE A 72 8.50 -22.55 -6.89
N ASP A 73 9.23 -22.45 -5.77
CA ASP A 73 9.60 -21.18 -5.13
C ASP A 73 8.40 -20.22 -4.89
N VAL A 74 7.27 -20.77 -4.43
CA VAL A 74 6.06 -19.99 -4.08
C VAL A 74 5.74 -20.20 -2.59
N PRO A 75 6.52 -19.61 -1.67
CA PRO A 75 6.35 -19.79 -0.22
C PRO A 75 5.15 -19.02 0.38
N GLY A 76 4.32 -18.40 -0.47
CA GLY A 76 3.20 -17.57 -0.02
C GLY A 76 3.57 -16.15 0.42
N ASN A 77 2.53 -15.42 0.82
CA ASN A 77 2.58 -14.08 1.39
C ASN A 77 3.32 -13.04 0.54
N ALA A 78 3.28 -13.19 -0.78
CA ALA A 78 3.83 -12.21 -1.72
C ALA A 78 3.21 -10.81 -1.50
N GLY A 79 1.91 -10.72 -1.23
CA GLY A 79 1.23 -9.47 -0.90
C GLY A 79 1.72 -8.82 0.39
N LEU A 80 2.13 -9.59 1.40
CA LEU A 80 2.76 -9.03 2.61
C LEU A 80 4.21 -8.60 2.34
N LYS A 81 4.93 -9.33 1.49
CA LYS A 81 6.27 -8.93 1.04
C LYS A 81 6.23 -7.64 0.24
N ASP A 82 5.17 -7.40 -0.53
CA ASP A 82 4.95 -6.12 -1.21
C ASP A 82 4.77 -4.97 -0.21
N GLN A 83 4.12 -5.20 0.93
CA GLN A 83 3.95 -4.18 1.98
C GLN A 83 5.25 -3.87 2.74
N VAL A 84 6.21 -4.80 2.73
CA VAL A 84 7.53 -4.64 3.37
C VAL A 84 8.55 -3.96 2.46
N MET A 85 8.35 -4.07 1.14
CA MET A 85 9.29 -3.62 0.11
C MET A 85 9.51 -2.10 0.11
#